data_AF-A0AAV3PNA1-F1
#
_entry.id   AF-A0AAV3PNA1-F1
#
_cell.length_a   1.000
_cell.length_b   1.000
_cell.length_c   1.000
_cell.angle_alpha   90.00
_cell.angle_beta   90.00
_cell.angle_gamma   90.00
#
_symmetry.space_group_name_H-M   'P 1'
#
loop_
_entity.id
_entity.type
_entity.pdbx_description
1 polymer ?
#
loop_
_entity_poly.entity_id
_entity_poly.type
_entity_poly.pdbx_seq_one_letter_code
_entity_poly.pdbx_strand_id
1 'polypeptide(L)'
;MAQFRPISLCNTIAQIISKTLALRLKRYLPIVILESQSAFVPNRLITNNILLAYEAHHVLKSKKSGKEGFMSIKLDMLKAYGRIEWNFL
;
A
#
# COMPACT_ATOMS: atom_id res chain seq x y z
N MET A 1 -26.72 10.01 -2.38
CA MET A 1 -27.00 9.39 -1.07
C MET A 1 -26.65 7.90 -1.22
N ALA A 2 -25.60 7.31 -0.66
CA ALA A 2 -24.86 7.51 0.58
C ALA A 2 -23.34 7.38 0.35
N GLN A 3 -22.55 8.36 0.79
CA GLN A 3 -21.08 8.35 0.76
C GLN A 3 -20.48 7.91 2.11
N PHE A 4 -21.12 6.97 2.81
CA PHE A 4 -20.59 6.48 4.08
C PHE A 4 -19.71 5.26 3.85
N ARG A 5 -18.51 5.29 4.43
CA ARG A 5 -17.63 4.12 4.51
C ARG A 5 -18.00 3.36 5.79
N PRO A 6 -18.66 2.20 5.72
CA PRO A 6 -19.00 1.44 6.93
C PRO A 6 -17.71 1.00 7.63
N ILE A 7 -17.67 1.16 8.95
CA ILE A 7 -16.57 0.71 9.81
C ILE A 7 -17.09 -0.49 10.59
N SER A 8 -16.41 -1.63 10.47
CA SER A 8 -16.70 -2.80 11.27
C SER A 8 -16.09 -2.65 12.67
N LEU A 9 -16.94 -2.68 13.69
CA LEU A 9 -16.52 -2.76 15.09
C LEU A 9 -16.44 -4.24 15.48
N CYS A 10 -15.29 -4.67 16.02
CA CYS A 10 -15.09 -6.02 16.53
C CYS A 10 -14.90 -6.01 18.05
N ASN A 11 -15.17 -7.15 18.69
CA ASN A 11 -14.98 -7.32 20.12
C ASN A 11 -13.53 -7.00 20.52
N THR A 12 -13.34 -6.33 21.67
CA THR A 12 -12.02 -5.97 22.23
C THR A 12 -11.11 -7.19 22.39
N ILE A 13 -11.64 -8.35 22.76
CA ILE A 13 -10.87 -9.61 22.83
C ILE A 13 -10.33 -9.98 21.44
N ALA A 14 -11.16 -9.90 20.40
CA ALA A 14 -10.75 -10.17 19.03
C ALA A 14 -9.71 -9.14 18.52
N GLN A 15 -9.82 -7.88 18.93
CA GLN A 15 -8.81 -6.85 18.64
C GLN A 15 -7.46 -7.17 19.28
N ILE A 16 -7.44 -7.65 20.53
CA ILE A 16 -6.21 -8.03 21.23
C ILE A 16 -5.52 -9.21 20.51
N ILE A 17 -6.29 -10.24 20.14
CA ILE A 17 -5.77 -11.40 19.41
C ILE A 17 -5.18 -10.96 18.06
N SER A 18 -5.95 -10.20 17.28
CA SER A 18 -5.51 -9.67 15.98
C SER A 18 -4.24 -8.81 16.09
N LYS A 19 -4.17 -7.93 17.09
CA LYS A 19 -2.99 -7.08 17.35
C LYS A 19 -1.77 -7.91 17.73
N THR A 20 -1.94 -8.96 18.52
CA THR A 20 -0.85 -9.88 18.89
C THR A 20 -0.29 -10.60 17.66
N LEU A 21 -1.16 -11.08 16.76
CA LEU A 21 -0.74 -11.69 15.50
C LEU A 21 -0.01 -10.70 14.60
N ALA A 22 -0.54 -9.48 14.44
CA ALA A 22 0.10 -8.43 13.66
C ALA A 22 1.50 -8.07 14.18
N LEU A 23 1.70 -8.01 15.50
CA LEU A 23 3.01 -7.76 16.10
C LEU A 23 4.01 -8.89 15.83
N ARG A 24 3.56 -10.14 15.80
CA ARG A 24 4.41 -11.28 15.45
C ARG A 24 4.85 -11.22 13.99
N LEU A 25 3.92 -10.94 13.07
CA LEU A 25 4.17 -10.81 11.63
C LEU A 25 5.07 -9.61 11.30
N LYS A 26 4.91 -8.51 12.03
CA LYS A 26 5.72 -7.27 11.87
C LYS A 26 7.22 -7.54 11.86
N ARG A 27 7.70 -8.55 12.60
CA ARG A 27 9.13 -8.91 12.66
C ARG A 27 9.68 -9.48 11.35
N TYR A 28 8.83 -10.14 10.56
CA TYR A 28 9.20 -10.75 9.29
C TYR A 28 8.91 -9.84 8.09
N LEU A 29 8.08 -8.80 8.30
CA LEU A 29 7.69 -7.87 7.26
C LEU A 29 8.88 -7.31 6.45
N PRO A 30 10.02 -6.90 7.05
CA PRO A 30 11.16 -6.35 6.30
C PRO A 30 11.76 -7.29 5.26
N ILE A 31 11.58 -8.61 5.41
CA ILE A 31 12.13 -9.64 4.51
C ILE A 31 11.15 -9.94 3.37
N VAL A 32 9.85 -9.69 3.58
CA VAL A 32 8.77 -10.06 2.63
C VAL A 32 8.39 -8.88 1.72
N ILE A 33 8.49 -7.64 2.22
CA ILE A 33 8.06 -6.45 1.48
C ILE A 33 9.20 -5.81 0.70
N LEU A 34 8.86 -5.18 -0.44
CA LEU A 34 9.81 -4.36 -1.18
C LEU A 34 10.11 -3.04 -0.45
N GLU A 35 11.26 -2.46 -0.71
CA GLU A 35 11.64 -1.13 -0.18
C GLU A 35 10.71 -0.02 -0.65
N SER A 36 10.18 -0.13 -1.88
CA SER A 36 9.22 0.81 -2.46
C SER A 36 7.83 0.78 -1.79
N GLN A 37 7.52 -0.25 -0.99
CA GLN A 37 6.25 -0.36 -0.27
C GLN A 37 6.30 0.40 1.06
N SER A 38 6.03 1.70 1.05
CA SER A 38 6.14 2.50 2.29
C SER A 38 4.88 2.56 3.17
N ALA A 39 3.71 2.17 2.65
CA ALA A 39 2.46 2.30 3.41
C ALA A 39 2.36 1.26 4.53
N PHE A 40 1.91 1.69 5.72
CA PHE A 40 1.68 0.83 6.91
C PHE A 40 2.93 0.12 7.46
N VAL A 41 4.13 0.58 7.11
CA VAL A 41 5.41 0.04 7.61
C VAL A 41 5.98 1.02 8.64
N PRO A 42 6.43 0.54 9.82
CA PRO A 42 7.10 1.41 10.79
C PRO A 42 8.35 2.05 10.17
N ASN A 43 8.67 3.27 10.59
CA ASN A 43 9.87 4.00 10.13
C ASN A 43 9.92 4.30 8.62
N ARG A 44 8.80 4.15 7.89
CA ARG A 44 8.67 4.62 6.50
C ARG A 44 7.69 5.79 6.45
N LEU A 45 8.14 6.93 5.94
CA LEU A 45 7.35 8.14 5.84
C LEU A 45 6.66 8.22 4.49
N ILE A 46 5.43 8.76 4.47
CA ILE A 46 4.67 8.95 3.22
C ILE A 46 5.37 9.92 2.25
N THR A 47 6.21 10.82 2.77
CA THR A 47 7.03 11.74 1.99
C THR A 47 7.96 11.02 1.02
N ASN A 48 8.49 9.85 1.39
CA ASN A 48 9.35 9.05 0.52
C ASN A 48 8.60 8.58 -0.74
N ASN A 49 7.33 8.19 -0.60
CA ASN A 49 6.50 7.81 -1.74
C ASN A 49 6.19 9.00 -2.65
N ILE A 50 5.97 10.19 -2.08
CA ILE A 50 5.73 11.42 -2.85
C ILE A 50 6.97 11.77 -3.67
N LEU A 51 8.16 11.67 -3.06
CA LEU A 51 9.42 11.91 -3.76
C LEU A 51 9.64 10.92 -4.91
N LEU A 52 9.45 9.62 -4.66
CA LEU A 52 9.54 8.59 -5.71
C LEU A 52 8.56 8.85 -6.87
N ALA A 53 7.33 9.26 -6.56
CA ALA A 53 6.35 9.62 -7.59
C ALA A 53 6.77 10.87 -8.38
N TYR A 54 7.35 11.87 -7.71
CA TYR A 54 7.85 13.08 -8.35
C TYR A 54 9.04 12.78 -9.28
N GLU A 55 9.99 11.95 -8.84
CA GLU A 55 11.12 11.50 -9.65
C GLU A 55 10.65 10.71 -10.88
N ALA A 56 9.72 9.76 -10.69
CA ALA A 56 9.13 9.01 -11.81
C ALA A 56 8.45 9.95 -12.82
N HIS A 57 7.68 10.91 -12.33
CA HIS A 57 7.03 11.91 -13.20
C HIS A 57 8.06 12.81 -13.91
N HIS A 58 9.12 13.21 -13.21
CA HIS A 58 10.20 14.01 -13.79
C HIS A 58 10.91 13.26 -14.92
N VAL A 59 11.24 11.98 -14.72
CA VAL A 59 11.84 11.12 -15.75
C VAL A 59 10.94 11.06 -16.98
N LEU A 60 9.64 10.83 -16.80
CA LEU A 60 8.66 10.86 -17.91
C LEU A 60 8.65 12.20 -18.65
N LYS A 61 8.75 13.33 -17.92
CA LYS A 61 8.76 14.66 -18.53
C LYS A 61 10.07 14.96 -19.27
N SER A 62 11.19 14.42 -18.80
CA SER A 62 12.51 14.63 -19.40
C SER A 62 12.72 13.78 -20.67
N LYS A 63 12.18 12.56 -20.71
CA LYS A 63 12.32 11.62 -21.82
C LYS A 63 11.16 11.71 -22.82
N LYS A 64 10.88 12.94 -23.30
CA LYS A 64 9.83 13.21 -24.29
C LYS A 64 10.24 12.98 -25.75
N SER A 65 11.54 12.81 -26.01
CA SER A 65 12.10 12.62 -27.36
C SER A 65 13.08 11.45 -27.35
N GLY A 66 12.93 10.53 -28.29
CA GLY A 66 13.68 9.28 -28.36
C GLY A 66 12.86 8.16 -29.04
N LYS A 67 13.50 7.03 -29.36
CA LYS A 67 12.81 5.86 -29.94
C LYS A 67 11.98 5.08 -28.91
N GLU A 68 12.20 5.31 -27.62
CA GLU A 68 11.50 4.63 -26.52
C GLU A 68 10.53 5.60 -25.81
N GLY A 69 9.28 5.17 -25.64
CA GLY A 69 8.25 5.90 -24.90
C GLY A 69 8.10 5.37 -23.46
N PHE A 70 7.93 6.27 -22.49
CA PHE A 70 7.69 5.92 -21.09
C PHE A 70 6.24 6.20 -20.71
N MET A 71 5.61 5.29 -19.96
CA MET A 71 4.24 5.42 -19.47
C MET A 71 4.20 5.20 -17.95
N SER A 72 3.39 6.00 -17.26
CA SER A 72 3.11 5.83 -15.83
C SER A 72 1.69 5.29 -15.67
N ILE A 73 1.54 4.29 -14.79
CA ILE A 73 0.26 3.64 -14.51
C ILE A 73 -0.06 3.87 -13.05
N LYS A 74 -1.22 4.49 -12.79
CA LYS A 74 -1.78 4.60 -11.44
C LYS A 74 -2.84 3.53 -11.27
N LEU A 75 -2.58 2.57 -10.38
CA LEU A 75 -3.51 1.51 -10.02
C LEU A 75 -4.13 1.81 -8.66
N ASP A 76 -5.44 1.62 -8.53
CA ASP A 76 -6.17 1.71 -7.27
C ASP A 76 -7.11 0.51 -7.12
N MET A 77 -7.22 -0.02 -5.92
CA MET A 77 -7.99 -1.24 -5.63
C MET A 77 -9.34 -0.89 -5.01
N LEU A 78 -10.42 -1.20 -5.73
CA LEU A 78 -11.77 -1.01 -5.19
C LEU A 78 -12.05 -1.98 -4.05
N LYS A 79 -12.40 -1.45 -2.87
CA LYS A 79 -12.73 -2.25 -1.66
C LYS A 79 -11.67 -3.32 -1.36
N ALA A 80 -10.39 -2.95 -1.33
CA ALA A 80 -9.25 -3.89 -1.18
C ALA A 80 -9.48 -4.99 -0.12
N TYR A 81 -9.98 -4.64 1.07
CA TYR A 81 -10.23 -5.61 2.16
C TYR A 81 -11.49 -6.48 1.98
N GLY A 82 -12.43 -6.07 1.14
CA GLY A 82 -13.68 -6.82 0.89
C GLY A 82 -13.63 -7.73 -0.32
N ARG A 83 -12.53 -7.70 -1.10
CA ARG A 83 -12.36 -8.48 -2.33
C ARG A 83 -11.15 -9.43 -2.29
N ILE A 84 -10.63 -9.69 -1.09
CA ILE A 84 -9.55 -10.66 -0.89
C ILE A 84 -10.13 -12.07 -1.11
N GLU A 85 -9.45 -12.87 -1.92
CA GLU A 85 -9.78 -14.29 -2.09
C GLU A 85 -9.18 -15.06 -0.92
N TRP A 86 -10.03 -15.73 -0.13
CA TRP A 86 -9.62 -16.32 1.15
C TRP A 86 -8.81 -17.60 0.99
N ASN A 87 -8.93 -18.34 -0.12
CA ASN A 87 -8.12 -19.54 -0.34
C ASN A 87 -6.67 -19.21 -0.73
N PHE A 88 -6.44 -18.00 -1.27
CA PHE A 88 -5.13 -17.48 -1.60
C PHE A 88 -4.34 -17.02 -0.36
N LEU A 89 -5.03 -16.54 0.67
CA LEU A 89 -4.42 -15.99 1.89
C LEU A 89 -4.00 -17.10 2.87
#